data_AF-A0A1M5MCX9-F1
#
_entry.id   AF-A0A1M5MCX9-F1
#
_cell.length_a   1.000
_cell.length_b   1.000
_cell.length_c   1.000
_cell.angle_alpha   90.00
_cell.angle_beta   90.00
_cell.angle_gamma   90.00
#
_symmetry.space_group_name_H-M   'P 1'
#
loop_
_entity.id
_entity.type
_entity.pdbx_description
1 polymer ?
#
loop_
_entity_poly.entity_id
_entity_poly.type
_entity_poly.pdbx_seq_one_letter_code
_entity_poly.pdbx_strand_id
1 'polypeptide(L)' 'MVRLKSEWTEEDNARLKEFVAQGASIIRAAAALDRSIRNVRIQARKLGAPFPPMRIFRKKFVDAPSNSWLKRTRI' A
#
# COMPACT_ATOMS: atom_id res chain seq x y z
N MET A 1 11.77 3.60 -18.50
CA MET A 1 12.19 3.04 -17.19
C MET A 1 12.00 4.12 -16.14
N VAL A 2 11.19 3.89 -15.10
CA VAL A 2 11.04 4.83 -13.98
C VAL A 2 12.29 4.73 -13.10
N ARG A 3 13.01 5.84 -12.90
CA ARG A 3 14.19 5.90 -12.05
C ARG A 3 13.73 6.06 -10.59
N LEU A 4 13.72 4.96 -9.85
CA LEU A 4 13.34 4.97 -8.43
C LEU A 4 14.34 5.80 -7.61
N LYS A 5 13.84 6.57 -6.65
CA LYS A 5 14.63 7.37 -5.70
C LYS A 5 15.49 6.44 -4.81
N SER A 6 16.79 6.73 -4.66
CA SER A 6 17.72 5.87 -3.90
C SER A 6 17.69 6.10 -2.39
N GLU A 7 17.56 7.35 -1.96
CA GLU A 7 17.73 7.76 -0.56
C GLU A 7 16.38 8.01 0.11
N TRP A 8 16.21 7.54 1.34
CA TRP A 8 15.03 7.81 2.17
C TRP A 8 15.21 9.12 2.92
N THR A 9 14.37 10.11 2.63
CA THR A 9 14.32 11.35 3.43
C THR A 9 13.43 11.15 4.65
N GLU A 10 13.50 12.07 5.61
CA GLU A 10 12.67 11.99 6.81
C GLU A 10 11.19 12.17 6.49
N GLU A 11 10.86 12.99 5.48
CA GLU A 11 9.49 13.16 4.99
C GLU A 11 8.96 11.87 4.36
N ASP A 12 9.80 11.14 3.62
CA ASP A 12 9.44 9.84 3.05
C ASP A 12 9.21 8.80 4.16
N ASN A 13 9.99 8.84 5.25
CA ASN A 13 9.80 7.98 6.42
C ASN A 13 8.50 8.31 7.16
N ALA A 14 8.19 9.61 7.32
CA ALA A 14 6.96 10.07 7.96
C ALA A 14 5.73 9.61 7.17
N ARG A 15 5.71 9.84 5.85
CA ARG A 15 4.64 9.36 4.96
C ARG A 15 4.50 7.84 4.97
N LEU A 16 5.61 7.11 5.02
CA LEU A 16 5.58 5.65 5.11
C LEU A 16 4.89 5.19 6.40
N LYS A 17 5.17 5.83 7.54
CA LYS A 17 4.51 5.54 8.83
C LYS A 17 3.01 5.86 8.76
N GLU A 18 2.62 6.97 8.13
CA GLU A 18 1.20 7.32 7.93
C GLU A 18 0.45 6.25 7.13
N PHE A 19 1.03 5.73 6.05
CA PHE A 19 0.40 4.64 5.28
C PHE A 19 0.18 3.38 6.12
N VAL A 20 1.13 3.06 6.99
CA VAL A 20 1.01 1.91 7.89
C VAL A 20 -0.08 2.16 8.94
N ALA A 21 -0.13 3.36 9.52
CA ALA A 21 -1.15 3.76 10.49
C ALA A 21 -2.57 3.75 9.88
N GLN A 22 -2.72 4.19 8.63
CA GLN A 22 -3.97 4.10 7.86
C GLN A 22 -4.34 2.65 7.51
N GLY A 23 -3.44 1.68 7.69
CA GLY A 23 -3.63 0.30 7.28
C GLY A 23 -3.67 0.13 5.76
N ALA A 24 -3.02 1.02 5.02
CA ALA A 24 -2.91 0.94 3.57
C ALA A 24 -2.12 -0.32 3.14
N SER A 25 -2.33 -0.76 1.90
CA SER A 25 -1.52 -1.85 1.35
C SER A 25 -0.13 -1.35 0.98
N ILE A 26 0.85 -2.25 1.06
CA ILE A 26 2.23 -1.96 0.63
C ILE A 26 2.32 -1.55 -0.84
N ILE A 27 1.39 -2.03 -1.68
CA ILE A 27 1.33 -1.69 -3.11
C ILE A 27 0.91 -0.22 -3.26
N ARG A 28 -0.10 0.23 -2.51
CA ARG A 28 -0.55 1.63 -2.52
C ARG A 28 0.55 2.55 -2.02
N ALA A 29 1.22 2.19 -0.91
CA ALA A 29 2.33 2.97 -0.39
C ALA A 29 3.50 3.06 -1.38
N ALA A 30 3.83 1.95 -2.06
CA ALA A 30 4.88 1.90 -3.08
C ALA A 30 4.57 2.81 -4.28
N ALA A 31 3.34 2.79 -4.78
CA ALA A 31 2.91 3.67 -5.86
C ALA A 31 2.93 5.15 -5.44
N ALA A 32 2.49 5.47 -4.22
CA ALA A 32 2.44 6.84 -3.73
C ALA A 32 3.82 7.44 -3.44
N LEU A 33 4.79 6.62 -3.04
CA LEU A 33 6.16 7.04 -2.76
C LEU A 33 7.08 6.95 -3.99
N ASP A 34 6.57 6.47 -5.13
CA ASP A 34 7.34 6.15 -6.34
C ASP A 34 8.56 5.25 -6.06
N ARG A 35 8.33 4.20 -5.26
CA ARG A 35 9.37 3.24 -4.84
C ARG A 35 8.97 1.80 -5.11
N SER A 36 9.97 0.93 -5.20
CA SER A 36 9.70 -0.51 -5.30
C SER A 36 9.08 -1.04 -4.00
N ILE A 37 8.16 -2.00 -4.15
CA ILE A 37 7.52 -2.70 -3.02
C ILE A 37 8.58 -3.33 -2.09
N ARG A 38 9.67 -3.85 -2.66
CA ARG A 38 10.78 -4.42 -1.89
C ARG A 38 11.44 -3.39 -0.98
N ASN A 39 11.75 -2.21 -1.51
CA ASN A 39 12.40 -1.14 -0.73
C ASN A 39 11.48 -0.60 0.36
N VAL A 40 10.20 -0.39 0.04
CA VAL A 40 9.18 0.01 1.03
C VAL A 40 9.07 -1.01 2.16
N ARG A 41 9.05 -2.32 1.84
CA ARG A 41 8.99 -3.38 2.86
C ARG A 41 10.19 -3.35 3.79
N ILE A 42 11.39 -3.23 3.22
CA ILE A 42 12.64 -3.19 4.00
C ILE A 42 12.65 -1.95 4.90
N GLN A 43 12.29 -0.78 4.36
CA GLN A 43 12.27 0.44 5.14
C GLN A 43 11.21 0.42 6.26
N ALA A 44 10.00 -0.05 5.96
CA ALA A 44 8.93 -0.21 6.93
C ALA A 44 9.36 -1.09 8.12
N ARG A 45 10.10 -2.18 7.85
CA ARG A 45 10.68 -3.02 8.91
C ARG A 45 11.77 -2.29 9.71
N LYS A 46 12.65 -1.55 9.05
CA LYS A 46 13.69 -0.74 9.72
C LYS A 46 13.09 0.32 10.65
N LEU A 47 11.97 0.92 10.25
CA LEU A 47 11.25 1.92 11.04
C LEU A 47 10.33 1.33 12.13
N GLY A 48 10.28 0.00 12.28
CA GLY A 48 9.42 -0.66 13.27
C GLY A 48 7.92 -0.64 12.93
N ALA A 49 7.56 -0.23 11.72
CA ALA A 49 6.18 -0.09 11.25
C ALA A 49 5.90 -1.05 10.07
N PRO A 50 5.88 -2.38 10.28
CA PRO A 50 5.66 -3.32 9.19
C PRO A 50 4.23 -3.22 8.64
N PHE A 51 4.10 -3.27 7.31
CA PHE A 51 2.80 -3.37 6.66
C PHE A 51 2.08 -4.67 7.05
N PRO A 52 0.76 -4.64 7.25
CA PRO A 52 -0.02 -5.84 7.54
C PRO A 52 0.06 -6.83 6.37
N PRO A 53 0.03 -8.15 6.64
CA PRO A 53 -0.04 -9.17 5.60
C PRO A 53 -1.23 -8.93 4.66
N MET A 54 -1.02 -9.18 3.37
CA MET A 54 -2.03 -8.99 2.32
C MET A 54 -3.34 -9.75 2.58
N ARG A 55 -3.28 -10.87 3.32
CA ARG A 55 -4.47 -11.62 3.77
C ARG A 55 -5.39 -10.77 4.65
N ILE A 56 -4.82 -9.97 5.55
CA ILE A 56 -5.57 -9.07 6.43
C ILE A 56 -6.17 -7.93 5.60
N PHE A 57 -5.39 -7.38 4.65
CA PHE A 57 -5.89 -6.35 3.75
C PHE A 57 -7.07 -6.86 2.91
N ARG A 58 -6.96 -8.04 2.29
CA ARG A 58 -8.06 -8.63 1.50
C ARG A 58 -9.32 -8.85 2.33
N LYS A 59 -9.22 -9.26 3.59
CA LYS A 59 -10.38 -9.42 4.47
C LYS A 59 -11.18 -8.11 4.59
N LYS A 60 -10.50 -6.98 4.81
CA LYS A 60 -11.14 -5.65 4.89
C LYS A 60 -11.95 -5.25 3.63
N PHE A 61 -11.56 -5.75 2.45
CA PHE A 61 -12.25 -5.44 1.19
C PHE A 61 -13.27 -6.50 0.77
N VAL A 62 -13.21 -7.72 1.33
CA VAL A 62 -14.28 -8.73 1.17
C VAL A 62 -15.51 -8.33 1.97
N ASP A 63 -15.31 -7.73 3.15
CA ASP A 63 -16.39 -7.22 4.00
C ASP A 63 -16.97 -5.87 3.52
N ALA A 64 -16.33 -5.22 2.55
CA ALA A 64 -16.87 -4.04 1.87
C ALA A 64 -17.79 -4.49 0.73
N PRO A 65 -19.04 -3.99 0.61
CA PRO A 65 -19.95 -4.42 -0.44
C PRO A 65 -19.33 -4.14 -1.81
N SER A 66 -18.94 -5.21 -2.49
CA SER A 66 -18.52 -5.19 -3.88
C SER A 66 -19.59 -4.49 -4.70
N ASN A 67 -19.24 -3.37 -5.32
CA ASN A 67 -20.10 -2.55 -6.15
C ASN A 67 -20.83 -3.42 -7.20
N SER A 68 -22.11 -3.69 -6.98
CA SER A 68 -22.99 -4.55 -7.80
C SER A 68 -23.48 -3.85 -9.08
N TRP A 69 -22.60 -3.18 -9.82
CA TRP A 69 -22.99 -2.40 -11.01
C TRP A 69 -22.70 -3.11 -12.35
N LEU A 70 -22.04 -4.28 -12.34
CA LEU A 70 -21.79 -5.11 -13.54
C LEU A 70 -22.92 -6.11 -13.87
N LYS A 71 -24.13 -5.91 -13.34
CA LYS A 71 -25.33 -6.64 -13.77
C LYS A 71 -26.18 -5.72 -14.63
N ARG A 72 -25.69 -5.30 -15.80
CA ARG A 72 -26.51 -4.58 -16.78
C ARG A 72 -26.57 -5.34 -18.11
N THR A 73 -27.66 -6.10 -18.20
CA THR A 73 -28.47 -6.43 -19.39
C THR A 73 -27.79 -7.07 -20.60
N ARG A 74 -27.97 -8.39 -20.71
CA ARG A 74 -28.22 -9.07 -21.99
C ARG A 74 -29.65 -8.69 -22.43
N ILE A 75 -29.79 -7.98 -23.54
CA ILE A 75 -30.99 -7.92 -24.39
C ILE A 75 -30.51 -8.31 -25.79
#